data_AF-W9Z6P2-F1
#
_entry.id   AF-W9Z6P2-F1
#
_cell.length_a   1.000
_cell.length_b   1.000
_cell.length_c   1.000
_cell.angle_alpha   90.00
_cell.angle_beta   90.00
_cell.angle_gamma   90.00
#
_symmetry.space_group_name_H-M   'P 1'
#
loop_
_entity.id
_entity.type
_entity.pdbx_description
1 polymer ?
#
loop_
_entity_poly.entity_id
_entity_poly.type
_entity_poly.pdbx_seq_one_letter_code
_entity_poly.pdbx_strand_id
1 'polypeptide(L)'
;MATSHSSATSTTPSRNGNRRVTSPDTTSCTSQAPVITPPKRRPHRIYQPAKNSLYDIFEQHSGTALFVRPICWTDLHAQLLGVKWEELPPCDTPQPTISPATPPSPGHLNPSNTIITLNNAFACILLPDPMHPILTSNAVKTALMTLWPKAFSEPHYLPEFHLYFGGLVYRNAVPAQILWNFPSDEAKSSSSSFRSVSARPAKSSNVSTQFSPNQSPANLPMICYIGKTQLASVRNNSFRLACGPGRSWNEPVFRLQQLRARMLVPSNSDHDAHFVGVFLGMAQKHFYPSPPITGRRDLRISPEQGIPPCPNFHDLKLRILTHDTDSLEFIVYTGYVTKEFLEKFHDPFKAPLDDDDAAVSGLKIEYTRVPIWPILGLRERLGKALGQEVVGAFNPGEIEAWEKERGE
;
A
#
# COMPACT_ATOMS: atom_id res chain seq x y z
N MET A 1 0.93 66.40 22.43
CA MET A 1 2.09 67.29 22.69
C MET A 1 3.28 66.75 21.89
N ALA A 2 3.87 67.64 21.08
CA ALA A 2 5.08 67.53 20.24
C ALA A 2 5.12 66.41 19.17
N THR A 3 4.76 66.61 17.88
CA THR A 3 5.43 67.35 16.76
C THR A 3 6.86 66.85 16.47
N SER A 4 7.18 66.34 15.26
CA SER A 4 7.50 67.20 14.11
C SER A 4 7.37 66.53 12.72
N HIS A 5 6.78 67.28 11.79
CA HIS A 5 6.88 67.21 10.31
C HIS A 5 8.33 67.54 9.85
N SER A 6 8.82 67.50 8.58
CA SER A 6 8.27 67.69 7.21
C SER A 6 9.42 67.34 6.23
N SER A 7 9.20 66.66 5.09
CA SER A 7 8.95 67.22 3.73
C SER A 7 10.13 67.98 3.07
N ALA A 8 10.61 67.52 1.91
CA ALA A 8 10.55 68.28 0.64
C ALA A 8 11.35 67.63 -0.51
N THR A 9 10.66 67.55 -1.66
CA THR A 9 11.08 67.20 -3.01
C THR A 9 11.73 68.41 -3.70
N SER A 10 12.61 68.20 -4.71
CA SER A 10 12.44 68.72 -6.09
C SER A 10 13.76 68.97 -6.88
N THR A 11 13.73 68.52 -8.15
CA THR A 11 14.27 69.08 -9.41
C THR A 11 15.78 69.21 -9.73
N THR A 12 16.12 68.61 -10.89
CA THR A 12 17.23 68.83 -11.85
C THR A 12 17.05 70.15 -12.65
N PRO A 13 17.79 70.53 -13.74
CA PRO A 13 18.97 69.95 -14.45
C PRO A 13 20.06 70.96 -14.98
N SER A 14 21.07 70.41 -15.69
CA SER A 14 21.78 70.96 -16.89
C SER A 14 23.14 71.68 -16.72
N ARG A 15 24.19 71.22 -17.46
CA ARG A 15 24.67 71.85 -18.73
C ARG A 15 26.13 71.46 -19.12
N ASN A 16 26.25 70.93 -20.35
CA ASN A 16 27.32 70.95 -21.37
C ASN A 16 28.83 71.00 -21.05
N GLY A 17 29.57 70.18 -21.82
CA GLY A 17 30.97 70.43 -22.20
C GLY A 17 31.39 69.63 -23.45
N ASN A 18 31.33 70.27 -24.63
CA ASN A 18 31.80 69.76 -25.93
C ASN A 18 33.34 69.65 -25.98
N ARG A 19 33.87 68.60 -26.65
CA ARG A 19 35.11 68.72 -27.44
C ARG A 19 35.20 67.65 -28.54
N ARG A 20 35.22 68.12 -29.79
CA ARG A 20 35.65 67.39 -31.00
C ARG A 20 37.17 67.24 -31.00
N VAL A 21 37.69 66.09 -31.43
CA VAL A 21 38.93 65.94 -32.23
C VAL A 21 38.77 64.75 -33.20
N THR A 22 39.46 64.87 -34.33
CA THR A 22 39.51 64.27 -35.67
C THR A 22 39.64 62.75 -35.86
N SER A 23 39.13 62.28 -37.01
CA SER A 23 39.35 60.97 -37.68
C SER A 23 40.83 60.70 -38.06
N PRO A 24 41.21 59.46 -38.43
CA PRO A 24 41.03 59.01 -39.82
C PRO A 24 40.66 57.52 -40.03
N ASP A 25 40.05 57.28 -41.19
CA ASP A 25 39.86 56.08 -42.02
C ASP A 25 40.30 54.69 -41.53
N THR A 26 39.35 53.74 -41.54
CA THR A 26 39.61 52.35 -41.96
C THR A 26 38.33 51.72 -42.53
N THR A 27 38.51 50.95 -43.58
CA THR A 27 37.53 50.33 -44.48
C THR A 27 36.79 49.11 -43.91
N SER A 28 35.61 48.86 -44.50
CA SER A 28 35.04 47.55 -44.90
C SER A 28 33.97 46.82 -44.05
N CYS A 29 33.12 46.14 -44.82
CA CYS A 29 32.23 45.01 -44.50
C CYS A 29 30.81 45.31 -43.99
N THR A 30 29.92 45.57 -44.96
CA THR A 30 28.50 45.22 -44.86
C THR A 30 28.36 43.70 -44.75
N SER A 31 28.11 43.19 -43.55
CA SER A 31 27.59 41.83 -43.34
C SER A 31 26.26 41.96 -42.62
N GLN A 32 25.16 41.74 -43.35
CA GLN A 32 23.83 41.67 -42.76
C GLN A 32 23.77 40.41 -41.87
N ALA A 33 23.55 40.60 -40.58
CA ALA A 33 23.26 39.50 -39.67
C ALA A 33 21.93 38.83 -40.08
N PRO A 34 21.84 37.49 -40.12
CA PRO A 34 20.60 36.80 -40.42
C PRO A 34 19.61 37.08 -39.28
N VAL A 35 18.43 37.59 -39.64
CA VAL A 35 17.29 37.74 -38.72
C VAL A 35 16.88 36.35 -38.26
N ILE A 36 17.26 35.99 -37.03
CA ILE A 36 16.81 34.76 -36.38
C ILE A 36 15.32 34.90 -36.11
N THR A 37 14.49 34.31 -36.96
CA THR A 37 13.07 34.15 -36.65
C THR A 37 12.92 33.32 -35.37
N PRO A 38 12.11 33.76 -34.39
CA PRO A 38 11.90 33.00 -33.17
C PRO A 38 11.34 31.61 -33.51
N PRO A 39 11.81 30.54 -32.86
CA PRO A 39 11.31 29.20 -33.14
C PRO A 39 9.81 29.17 -32.89
N LYS A 40 9.04 28.78 -33.92
CA LYS A 40 7.60 28.53 -33.80
C LYS A 40 7.39 27.55 -32.64
N ARG A 41 6.79 28.02 -31.55
CA ARG A 41 6.35 27.16 -30.45
C ARG A 41 5.43 26.11 -31.06
N ARG A 42 5.84 24.85 -31.01
CA ARG A 42 4.98 23.73 -31.39
C ARG A 42 3.71 23.85 -30.56
N PRO A 43 2.50 23.75 -31.16
CA PRO A 43 1.29 23.77 -30.37
C PRO A 43 1.39 22.65 -29.34
N HIS A 44 1.29 22.99 -28.06
CA HIS A 44 1.13 22.01 -27.01
C HIS A 44 -0.16 21.27 -27.31
N ARG A 45 -0.04 20.05 -27.81
CA ARG A 45 -1.17 19.14 -27.99
C ARG A 45 -1.69 18.89 -26.58
N ILE A 46 -2.82 19.50 -26.24
CA ILE A 46 -3.51 19.22 -24.98
C ILE A 46 -3.92 17.75 -25.10
N TYR A 47 -3.23 16.89 -24.37
CA TYR A 47 -3.51 15.47 -24.36
C TYR A 47 -4.73 15.27 -23.46
N GLN A 48 -5.91 15.17 -24.06
CA GLN A 48 -7.13 14.91 -23.31
C GLN A 48 -7.10 13.45 -22.84
N PRO A 49 -7.21 13.19 -21.53
CA PRO A 49 -7.31 11.82 -21.02
C PRO A 49 -8.53 11.10 -21.60
N ALA A 50 -8.43 9.78 -21.75
CA ALA A 50 -9.60 8.98 -22.12
C ALA A 50 -10.65 9.04 -21.00
N LYS A 51 -11.94 9.04 -21.37
CA LYS A 51 -13.06 8.95 -20.42
C LYS A 51 -12.83 7.77 -19.47
N ASN A 52 -13.07 7.97 -18.18
CA ASN A 52 -12.88 7.00 -17.09
C ASN A 52 -11.42 6.58 -16.81
N SER A 53 -10.42 7.16 -17.49
CA SER A 53 -9.01 6.98 -17.10
C SER A 53 -8.71 7.61 -15.73
N LEU A 54 -7.59 7.25 -15.09
CA LEU A 54 -7.24 7.83 -13.78
C LEU A 54 -7.03 9.36 -13.87
N TYR A 55 -6.47 9.85 -14.97
CA TYR A 55 -6.35 11.30 -15.17
C TYR A 55 -7.69 11.98 -15.46
N ASP A 56 -8.61 11.35 -16.18
CA ASP A 56 -9.98 11.89 -16.34
C ASP A 56 -10.70 11.98 -14.98
N ILE A 57 -10.59 10.96 -14.13
CA ILE A 57 -11.12 10.99 -12.76
C ILE A 57 -10.51 12.17 -11.96
N PHE A 58 -9.21 12.41 -12.09
CA PHE A 58 -8.57 13.54 -11.42
C PHE A 58 -9.05 14.89 -11.94
N GLU A 59 -9.31 15.01 -13.25
CA GLU A 59 -9.88 16.22 -13.86
C GLU A 59 -11.32 16.47 -13.40
N GLN A 60 -12.17 15.43 -13.39
CA GLN A 60 -13.56 15.50 -12.93
C GLN A 60 -13.69 15.89 -11.45
N HIS A 61 -12.73 15.47 -10.63
CA HIS A 61 -12.66 15.79 -9.19
C HIS A 61 -11.61 16.85 -8.86
N SER A 62 -11.39 17.80 -9.77
CA SER A 62 -10.44 18.90 -9.55
C SER A 62 -10.74 19.65 -8.25
N GLY A 63 -9.70 19.87 -7.44
CA GLY A 63 -9.82 20.45 -6.09
C GLY A 63 -9.88 19.42 -4.95
N THR A 64 -10.09 18.13 -5.26
CA THR A 64 -9.93 17.04 -4.28
C THR A 64 -8.53 16.44 -4.37
N ALA A 65 -7.90 16.20 -3.22
CA ALA A 65 -6.58 15.58 -3.16
C ALA A 65 -6.65 14.05 -3.37
N LEU A 66 -6.94 13.61 -4.60
CA LEU A 66 -7.02 12.18 -4.97
C LEU A 66 -5.64 11.55 -5.18
N PHE A 67 -4.64 12.35 -5.55
CA PHE A 67 -3.28 11.87 -5.78
C PHE A 67 -2.43 11.91 -4.51
N VAL A 68 -2.78 11.06 -3.55
CA VAL A 68 -2.10 10.91 -2.25
C VAL A 68 -1.76 9.45 -1.96
N ARG A 69 -0.94 9.20 -0.93
CA ARG A 69 -0.57 7.83 -0.51
C ARG A 69 -1.80 7.07 0.02
N PRO A 70 -1.87 5.73 -0.13
CA PRO A 70 -3.02 4.96 0.35
C PRO A 70 -3.37 5.05 1.83
N ILE A 71 -2.39 5.37 2.68
CA ILE A 71 -2.66 5.66 4.09
C ILE A 71 -3.65 6.84 4.27
N CYS A 72 -3.71 7.75 3.30
CA CYS A 72 -4.60 8.90 3.23
C CYS A 72 -5.81 8.67 2.30
N TRP A 73 -6.00 7.46 1.76
CA TRP A 73 -7.19 7.17 0.96
C TRP A 73 -8.43 7.10 1.86
N THR A 74 -9.54 7.48 1.26
CA THR A 74 -10.87 7.57 1.87
C THR A 74 -11.86 6.75 1.06
N ASP A 75 -13.09 6.63 1.53
CA ASP A 75 -14.17 5.93 0.82
C ASP A 75 -14.37 6.45 -0.61
N LEU A 76 -14.17 7.75 -0.83
CA LEU A 76 -14.20 8.35 -2.17
C LEU A 76 -13.16 7.73 -3.10
N HIS A 77 -11.96 7.43 -2.61
CA HIS A 77 -10.93 6.78 -3.43
C HIS A 77 -11.37 5.37 -3.82
N ALA A 78 -11.88 4.58 -2.88
CA ALA A 78 -12.38 3.25 -3.16
C ALA A 78 -13.54 3.28 -4.18
N GLN A 79 -14.47 4.23 -4.03
CA GLN A 79 -15.59 4.43 -4.94
C GLN A 79 -15.13 4.80 -6.37
N LEU A 80 -14.24 5.79 -6.50
CA LEU A 80 -13.75 6.24 -7.81
C LEU A 80 -12.87 5.19 -8.51
N LEU A 81 -12.21 4.34 -7.74
CA LEU A 81 -11.48 3.19 -8.26
C LEU A 81 -12.38 1.99 -8.60
N GLY A 82 -13.70 2.09 -8.37
CA GLY A 82 -14.65 1.03 -8.71
C GLY A 82 -14.64 -0.17 -7.78
N VAL A 83 -14.14 -0.01 -6.56
CA VAL A 83 -13.99 -1.14 -5.64
C VAL A 83 -15.36 -1.64 -5.20
N LYS A 84 -15.61 -2.93 -5.40
CA LYS A 84 -16.83 -3.62 -4.96
C LYS A 84 -16.53 -4.43 -3.72
N TRP A 85 -17.29 -4.17 -2.66
CA TRP A 85 -17.18 -4.87 -1.39
C TRP A 85 -18.33 -5.85 -1.23
N GLU A 86 -18.05 -7.06 -0.80
CA GLU A 86 -19.05 -8.10 -0.55
C GLU A 86 -18.74 -8.83 0.75
N GLU A 87 -19.68 -8.79 1.70
CA GLU A 87 -19.61 -9.61 2.91
C GLU A 87 -20.15 -11.01 2.60
N LEU A 88 -19.35 -12.03 2.87
CA LEU A 88 -19.73 -13.42 2.75
C LEU A 88 -20.21 -13.97 4.10
N PRO A 89 -21.01 -15.06 4.12
CA PRO A 89 -21.44 -15.69 5.36
C PRO A 89 -20.26 -16.03 6.28
N PRO A 90 -20.41 -15.88 7.61
CA PRO A 90 -19.33 -16.18 8.55
C PRO A 90 -18.90 -17.64 8.46
N CYS A 91 -17.61 -17.90 8.62
CA CYS A 91 -17.08 -19.25 8.65
C CYS A 91 -17.04 -19.76 10.09
N ASP A 92 -18.19 -20.19 10.58
CA ASP A 92 -18.44 -20.63 11.95
C ASP A 92 -18.38 -22.17 12.12
N THR A 93 -18.25 -22.93 11.03
CA THR A 93 -18.17 -24.40 11.03
C THR A 93 -16.78 -24.91 10.62
N PRO A 94 -16.26 -25.98 11.23
CA PRO A 94 -16.90 -26.83 12.21
C PRO A 94 -16.87 -26.26 13.65
N GLN A 95 -17.90 -26.61 14.43
CA GLN A 95 -17.92 -26.40 15.88
C GLN A 95 -17.78 -27.75 16.59
N PRO A 96 -17.09 -27.80 17.73
CA PRO A 96 -17.00 -29.02 18.51
C PRO A 96 -18.40 -29.46 18.97
N THR A 97 -18.75 -30.71 18.67
CA THR A 97 -20.03 -31.30 19.08
C THR A 97 -19.98 -31.63 20.56
N ILE A 98 -20.57 -30.78 21.41
CA ILE A 98 -20.76 -31.09 22.83
C ILE A 98 -22.02 -31.94 22.93
N SER A 99 -21.88 -33.26 22.82
CA SER A 99 -22.97 -34.17 23.17
C SER A 99 -23.04 -34.27 24.71
N PRO A 100 -24.18 -33.94 25.35
CA PRO A 100 -24.31 -33.96 26.81
C PRO A 100 -24.12 -35.36 27.43
N ALA A 101 -24.12 -36.42 26.61
CA ALA A 101 -23.95 -37.81 27.03
C ALA A 101 -22.51 -38.35 26.89
N THR A 102 -21.59 -37.58 26.29
CA THR A 102 -20.21 -38.01 26.09
C THR A 102 -19.30 -37.29 27.09
N PRO A 103 -18.47 -38.01 27.87
CA PRO A 103 -17.53 -37.34 28.77
C PRO A 103 -16.62 -36.40 27.94
N PRO A 104 -16.25 -35.22 28.48
CA PRO A 104 -15.36 -34.31 27.79
C PRO A 104 -14.09 -35.07 27.42
N SER A 105 -13.64 -34.95 26.18
CA SER A 105 -12.41 -35.59 25.71
C SER A 105 -11.26 -35.26 26.68
N PRO A 106 -10.29 -36.17 26.93
CA PRO A 106 -9.23 -35.95 27.92
C PRO A 106 -8.45 -34.64 27.74
N GLY A 107 -8.36 -34.13 26.50
CA GLY A 107 -7.76 -32.82 26.17
C GLY A 107 -8.51 -31.60 26.73
N HIS A 108 -9.75 -31.75 27.16
CA HIS A 108 -10.55 -30.70 27.81
C HIS A 108 -10.14 -30.46 29.27
N LEU A 109 -9.54 -31.46 29.94
CA LEU A 109 -9.07 -31.35 31.33
C LEU A 109 -7.57 -30.99 31.41
N ASN A 110 -6.80 -31.29 30.35
CA ASN A 110 -5.38 -30.96 30.24
C ASN A 110 -5.10 -30.37 28.84
N PRO A 111 -5.14 -29.03 28.66
CA PRO A 111 -4.92 -28.43 27.36
C PRO A 111 -3.50 -28.77 26.86
N SER A 112 -3.38 -29.15 25.59
CA SER A 112 -2.07 -29.39 24.98
C SER A 112 -1.26 -28.10 24.93
N ASN A 113 0.08 -28.23 24.82
CA ASN A 113 0.96 -27.06 24.68
C ASN A 113 0.56 -26.18 23.49
N THR A 114 0.02 -26.79 22.42
CA THR A 114 -0.54 -26.09 21.25
C THR A 114 -1.71 -25.19 21.64
N ILE A 115 -2.69 -25.72 22.37
CA ILE A 115 -3.87 -24.95 22.81
C ILE A 115 -3.44 -23.81 23.75
N ILE A 116 -2.52 -24.07 24.67
CA ILE A 116 -1.98 -23.04 25.57
C ILE A 116 -1.28 -21.92 24.77
N THR A 117 -0.46 -22.30 23.78
CA THR A 117 0.26 -21.35 22.91
C THR A 117 -0.71 -20.49 22.11
N LEU A 118 -1.74 -21.11 21.51
CA LEU A 118 -2.79 -20.41 20.77
C LEU A 118 -3.58 -19.47 21.67
N ASN A 119 -4.00 -19.93 22.86
CA ASN A 119 -4.71 -19.10 23.82
C ASN A 119 -3.91 -17.85 24.22
N ASN A 120 -2.62 -18.02 24.55
CA ASN A 120 -1.75 -16.89 24.89
C ASN A 120 -1.56 -15.92 23.71
N ALA A 121 -1.45 -16.44 22.49
CA ALA A 121 -1.37 -15.60 21.29
C ALA A 121 -2.68 -14.81 21.06
N PHE A 122 -3.84 -15.47 21.15
CA PHE A 122 -5.14 -14.79 20.97
C PHE A 122 -5.42 -13.79 22.08
N ALA A 123 -5.05 -14.08 23.32
CA ALA A 123 -5.11 -13.10 24.40
C ALA A 123 -4.34 -11.83 24.05
N CYS A 124 -3.11 -11.96 23.53
CA CYS A 124 -2.31 -10.80 23.07
C CYS A 124 -2.92 -10.06 21.86
N ILE A 125 -3.56 -10.77 20.93
CA ILE A 125 -4.20 -10.16 19.75
C ILE A 125 -5.43 -9.35 20.15
N LEU A 126 -6.20 -9.87 21.10
CA LEU A 126 -7.50 -9.32 21.50
C LEU A 126 -7.42 -8.30 22.63
N LEU A 127 -6.21 -7.88 23.04
CA LEU A 127 -6.07 -6.80 24.02
C LEU A 127 -6.63 -5.48 23.43
N PRO A 128 -7.52 -4.79 24.14
CA PRO A 128 -8.18 -3.57 23.65
C PRO A 128 -7.26 -2.34 23.64
N ASP A 129 -6.19 -2.36 24.43
CA ASP A 129 -5.18 -1.30 24.43
C ASP A 129 -4.29 -1.45 23.19
N PRO A 130 -3.93 -0.36 22.45
CA PRO A 130 -2.88 -0.40 21.42
C PRO A 130 -1.55 -0.84 22.02
N MET A 131 -1.39 -2.15 22.19
CA MET A 131 -0.10 -2.78 22.41
C MET A 131 0.84 -2.38 21.29
N HIS A 132 2.12 -2.31 21.62
CA HIS A 132 3.14 -2.00 20.64
C HIS A 132 2.96 -2.91 19.41
N PRO A 133 2.86 -2.39 18.18
CA PRO A 133 2.63 -3.15 16.93
C PRO A 133 3.35 -4.48 16.80
N ILE A 134 4.56 -4.54 17.35
CA ILE A 134 5.45 -5.70 17.38
C ILE A 134 4.83 -6.87 18.17
N LEU A 135 4.17 -6.60 19.31
CA LEU A 135 3.57 -7.64 20.16
C LEU A 135 2.41 -8.34 19.46
N THR A 136 1.45 -7.56 18.93
CA THR A 136 0.34 -8.10 18.14
C THR A 136 0.86 -8.83 16.91
N SER A 137 1.86 -8.27 16.21
CA SER A 137 2.46 -8.93 15.06
C SER A 137 3.09 -10.29 15.40
N ASN A 138 3.82 -10.37 16.53
CA ASN A 138 4.41 -11.61 17.01
C ASN A 138 3.36 -12.63 17.47
N ALA A 139 2.26 -12.17 18.06
CA ALA A 139 1.16 -13.03 18.46
C ALA A 139 0.45 -13.64 17.24
N VAL A 140 0.16 -12.83 16.21
CA VAL A 140 -0.43 -13.32 14.95
C VAL A 140 0.50 -14.30 14.24
N LYS A 141 1.80 -13.97 14.16
CA LYS A 141 2.80 -14.92 13.65
C LYS A 141 2.72 -16.24 14.39
N THR A 142 2.77 -16.20 15.73
CA THR A 142 2.74 -17.40 16.56
C THR A 142 1.49 -18.22 16.27
N ALA A 143 0.30 -17.58 16.27
CA ALA A 143 -0.95 -18.25 15.99
C ALA A 143 -0.97 -18.93 14.61
N LEU A 144 -0.64 -18.20 13.54
CA LEU A 144 -0.64 -18.75 12.19
C LEU A 144 0.43 -19.83 11.98
N MET A 145 1.62 -19.65 12.55
CA MET A 145 2.70 -20.64 12.50
C MET A 145 2.35 -21.91 13.29
N THR A 146 1.60 -21.80 14.39
CA THR A 146 1.10 -22.95 15.13
C THR A 146 0.04 -23.71 14.34
N LEU A 147 -0.87 -23.01 13.64
CA LEU A 147 -1.94 -23.64 12.84
C LEU A 147 -1.42 -24.24 11.52
N TRP A 148 -0.53 -23.53 10.79
CA TRP A 148 0.06 -24.02 9.55
C TRP A 148 1.56 -23.68 9.45
N PRO A 149 2.44 -24.48 10.07
CA PRO A 149 3.87 -24.22 10.13
C PRO A 149 4.54 -24.08 8.77
N LYS A 150 4.07 -24.83 7.76
CA LYS A 150 4.65 -24.81 6.40
C LYS A 150 4.33 -23.53 5.64
N ALA A 151 3.11 -22.99 5.78
CA ALA A 151 2.65 -21.81 5.05
C ALA A 151 3.16 -20.50 5.69
N PHE A 152 3.33 -20.48 7.02
CA PHE A 152 3.60 -19.24 7.77
C PHE A 152 4.96 -19.19 8.47
N SER A 153 5.92 -20.03 8.07
CA SER A 153 7.26 -20.11 8.67
C SER A 153 8.11 -18.85 8.50
N GLU A 154 7.98 -18.16 7.36
CA GLU A 154 8.86 -17.04 6.96
C GLU A 154 8.09 -15.71 6.81
N PRO A 155 7.73 -15.04 7.92
CA PRO A 155 7.09 -13.74 7.88
C PRO A 155 8.09 -12.62 7.57
N HIS A 156 7.65 -11.68 6.73
CA HIS A 156 8.30 -10.40 6.50
C HIS A 156 7.59 -9.34 7.33
N TYR A 157 8.29 -8.75 8.29
CA TYR A 157 7.73 -7.69 9.15
C TYR A 157 7.86 -6.32 8.52
N LEU A 158 6.84 -5.48 8.71
CA LEU A 158 6.74 -4.11 8.21
C LEU A 158 7.08 -3.99 6.71
N PRO A 159 6.51 -4.84 5.83
CA PRO A 159 6.72 -4.72 4.41
C PRO A 159 6.18 -3.37 3.91
N GLU A 160 6.91 -2.75 2.99
CA GLU A 160 6.47 -1.54 2.29
C GLU A 160 6.38 -1.84 0.80
N PHE A 161 5.19 -1.71 0.22
CA PHE A 161 4.99 -1.90 -1.21
C PHE A 161 5.25 -0.60 -1.98
N HIS A 162 5.90 -0.74 -3.13
CA HIS A 162 6.01 0.34 -4.11
C HIS A 162 4.74 0.38 -4.95
N LEU A 163 4.33 1.57 -5.37
CA LEU A 163 3.25 1.74 -6.34
C LEU A 163 3.78 2.29 -7.65
N TYR A 164 3.35 1.65 -8.74
CA TYR A 164 3.63 2.05 -10.11
C TYR A 164 2.41 2.77 -10.66
N PHE A 165 2.63 3.96 -11.21
CA PHE A 165 1.58 4.80 -11.79
C PHE A 165 2.12 5.47 -13.05
N GLY A 166 1.73 4.97 -14.22
CA GLY A 166 2.36 5.41 -15.48
C GLY A 166 3.86 5.07 -15.51
N GLY A 167 4.67 6.07 -15.84
CA GLY A 167 6.12 6.01 -15.73
C GLY A 167 6.66 6.37 -14.33
N LEU A 168 5.82 6.48 -13.29
CA LEU A 168 6.26 6.90 -11.96
C LEU A 168 6.28 5.72 -10.99
N VAL A 169 7.31 5.67 -10.15
CA VAL A 169 7.44 4.68 -9.07
C VAL A 169 7.46 5.39 -7.73
N TYR A 170 6.38 5.22 -6.98
CA TYR A 170 6.23 5.71 -5.60
C TYR A 170 6.76 4.67 -4.64
N ARG A 171 7.95 4.93 -4.08
CA ARG A 171 8.57 3.96 -3.19
C ARG A 171 7.92 3.97 -1.82
N ASN A 172 7.76 2.77 -1.26
CA ASN A 172 7.32 2.56 0.10
C ASN A 172 6.02 3.35 0.36
N ALA A 173 5.10 3.22 -0.60
CA ALA A 173 3.86 3.97 -0.63
C ALA A 173 2.81 3.32 0.28
N VAL A 174 2.85 2.00 0.42
CA VAL A 174 1.86 1.24 1.17
C VAL A 174 2.53 0.33 2.20
N PRO A 175 2.50 0.68 3.49
CA PRO A 175 2.95 -0.22 4.55
C PRO A 175 1.88 -1.27 4.88
N ALA A 176 2.33 -2.47 5.23
CA ALA A 176 1.54 -3.47 5.97
C ALA A 176 2.33 -3.96 7.20
N GLN A 177 1.74 -4.79 8.06
CA GLN A 177 2.39 -5.19 9.32
C GLN A 177 3.21 -6.47 9.17
N ILE A 178 2.63 -7.48 8.52
CA ILE A 178 3.31 -8.73 8.21
C ILE A 178 2.92 -9.17 6.80
N LEU A 179 3.86 -9.73 6.06
CA LEU A 179 3.63 -10.36 4.76
C LEU A 179 4.20 -11.78 4.77
N TRP A 180 3.44 -12.70 4.20
CA TRP A 180 3.91 -14.03 3.82
C TRP A 180 3.86 -14.16 2.31
N ASN A 181 4.91 -14.75 1.75
CA ASN A 181 5.00 -15.04 0.32
C ASN A 181 4.67 -16.51 0.07
N PHE A 182 4.39 -16.85 -1.18
CA PHE A 182 4.26 -18.26 -1.56
C PHE A 182 5.58 -18.99 -1.31
N PRO A 183 5.55 -20.20 -0.72
CA PRO A 183 6.75 -20.97 -0.45
C PRO A 183 7.45 -21.34 -1.77
N SER A 184 8.78 -21.29 -1.80
CA SER A 184 9.57 -21.84 -2.90
C SER A 184 9.91 -23.30 -2.63
N ASP A 185 9.79 -24.16 -3.64
CA ASP A 185 10.26 -25.56 -3.57
C ASP A 185 11.80 -25.68 -3.49
N GLU A 186 12.52 -24.58 -3.70
CA GLU A 186 13.98 -24.53 -3.57
C GLU A 186 14.40 -24.49 -2.09
N ALA A 187 15.28 -25.44 -1.73
CA ALA A 187 15.72 -25.72 -0.38
C ALA A 187 16.12 -24.48 0.42
N LYS A 188 15.34 -24.21 1.49
CA LYS A 188 15.66 -23.45 2.71
C LYS A 188 17.01 -22.73 2.68
N SER A 189 17.06 -21.55 2.08
CA SER A 189 18.12 -20.59 2.42
C SER A 189 17.61 -19.74 3.57
N SER A 190 17.91 -20.17 4.79
CA SER A 190 17.59 -19.46 6.02
C SER A 190 18.08 -18.01 5.94
N SER A 191 17.16 -17.06 5.75
CA SER A 191 17.45 -15.62 5.89
C SER A 191 16.37 -14.91 6.69
N SER A 192 16.10 -15.42 7.89
CA SER A 192 15.52 -14.62 8.97
C SER A 192 16.64 -13.86 9.68
N SER A 193 16.86 -12.60 9.32
CA SER A 193 17.41 -11.61 10.26
C SER A 193 17.13 -10.19 9.78
N PHE A 194 16.85 -9.28 10.71
CA PHE A 194 17.05 -7.85 10.54
C PHE A 194 18.47 -7.60 10.01
N ARG A 195 18.62 -7.45 8.69
CA ARG A 195 19.89 -7.02 8.10
C ARG A 195 19.82 -5.55 7.76
N SER A 196 20.42 -4.76 8.65
CA SER A 196 20.95 -3.45 8.34
C SER A 196 21.77 -3.52 7.04
N VAL A 197 21.52 -2.54 6.16
CA VAL A 197 22.18 -2.36 4.87
C VAL A 197 23.70 -2.44 5.04
N SER A 198 24.30 -3.50 4.51
CA SER A 198 25.75 -3.59 4.32
C SER A 198 26.02 -3.89 2.84
N ALA A 199 26.88 -3.06 2.26
CA ALA A 199 27.13 -2.92 0.84
C ALA A 199 27.50 -4.26 0.17
N ARG A 200 26.76 -4.63 -0.88
CA ARG A 200 27.20 -5.64 -1.85
C ARG A 200 27.55 -4.96 -3.18
N PRO A 201 28.54 -5.47 -3.94
CA PRO A 201 29.01 -4.81 -5.15
C PRO A 201 27.95 -4.88 -6.24
N ALA A 202 27.87 -3.83 -7.05
CA ALA A 202 26.95 -3.69 -8.16
C ALA A 202 27.17 -4.81 -9.20
N LYS A 203 26.18 -5.68 -9.38
CA LYS A 203 26.05 -6.48 -10.61
C LYS A 203 25.19 -5.68 -11.58
N SER A 204 25.79 -5.29 -12.71
CA SER A 204 25.11 -4.69 -13.85
C SER A 204 24.14 -5.71 -14.44
N SER A 205 22.83 -5.46 -14.31
CA SER A 205 21.82 -6.22 -15.04
C SER A 205 21.58 -5.53 -16.39
N ASN A 206 22.10 -6.13 -17.46
CA ASN A 206 21.68 -5.79 -18.81
C ASN A 206 20.21 -6.18 -18.98
N VAL A 207 19.41 -5.19 -19.37
CA VAL A 207 17.98 -5.32 -19.67
C VAL A 207 17.82 -6.09 -20.97
N SER A 208 17.35 -7.33 -20.89
CA SER A 208 16.46 -7.96 -21.87
C SER A 208 16.19 -9.39 -21.42
N THR A 209 15.02 -9.61 -20.85
CA THR A 209 14.47 -10.97 -20.75
C THR A 209 12.97 -10.82 -20.86
N GLN A 210 12.45 -11.22 -22.02
CA GLN A 210 11.02 -11.34 -22.25
C GLN A 210 10.43 -12.29 -21.20
N PHE A 211 9.46 -11.80 -20.43
CA PHE A 211 8.82 -12.55 -19.35
C PHE A 211 7.96 -13.68 -19.95
N SER A 212 8.28 -14.92 -19.60
CA SER A 212 7.48 -16.08 -19.97
C SER A 212 6.22 -16.16 -19.09
N PRO A 213 5.06 -16.59 -19.61
CA PRO A 213 3.79 -16.64 -18.87
C PRO A 213 3.72 -17.70 -17.75
N ASN A 214 4.77 -18.50 -17.55
CA ASN A 214 4.82 -19.57 -16.55
C ASN A 214 5.81 -19.24 -15.40
N GLN A 215 5.76 -18.02 -14.85
CA GLN A 215 6.52 -17.74 -13.65
C GLN A 215 5.82 -18.36 -12.44
N SER A 216 6.52 -19.25 -11.74
CA SER A 216 6.07 -19.78 -10.47
C SER A 216 5.82 -18.61 -9.50
N PRO A 217 4.70 -18.61 -8.75
CA PRO A 217 4.40 -17.55 -7.79
C PRO A 217 5.34 -17.57 -6.56
N ALA A 218 6.29 -18.50 -6.51
CA ALA A 218 7.27 -18.64 -5.44
C ALA A 218 7.94 -17.29 -5.09
N ASN A 219 8.00 -17.00 -3.79
CA ASN A 219 8.53 -15.75 -3.22
C ASN A 219 7.74 -14.47 -3.55
N LEU A 220 6.58 -14.56 -4.21
CA LEU A 220 5.68 -13.43 -4.42
C LEU A 220 4.63 -13.29 -3.30
N PRO A 221 4.04 -12.10 -3.09
CA PRO A 221 3.09 -11.87 -2.02
C PRO A 221 1.87 -12.80 -2.08
N MET A 222 1.63 -13.55 -0.99
CA MET A 222 0.48 -14.45 -0.85
C MET A 222 -0.61 -13.81 0.02
N ILE A 223 -0.23 -13.45 1.25
CA ILE A 223 -1.15 -12.91 2.26
C ILE A 223 -0.42 -11.92 3.14
N CYS A 224 -1.10 -10.84 3.54
CA CYS A 224 -0.60 -9.93 4.55
C CYS A 224 -1.53 -9.82 5.76
N TYR A 225 -0.98 -9.37 6.88
CA TYR A 225 -1.74 -9.03 8.07
C TYR A 225 -1.70 -7.52 8.32
N ILE A 226 -2.85 -6.97 8.71
CA ILE A 226 -3.02 -5.57 9.09
C ILE A 226 -3.98 -5.48 10.27
N GLY A 227 -3.52 -5.08 11.45
CA GLY A 227 -4.38 -4.71 12.58
C GLY A 227 -5.07 -3.34 12.38
N LYS A 228 -6.40 -3.31 12.49
CA LYS A 228 -7.24 -2.10 12.37
C LYS A 228 -6.83 -1.00 13.36
N THR A 229 -6.57 -1.37 14.62
CA THR A 229 -6.15 -0.45 15.69
C THR A 229 -4.83 0.26 15.39
N GLN A 230 -3.83 -0.48 14.91
CA GLN A 230 -2.56 0.11 14.49
C GLN A 230 -2.73 1.00 13.25
N LEU A 231 -3.55 0.62 12.27
CA LEU A 231 -3.80 1.46 11.11
C LEU A 231 -4.42 2.81 11.52
N ALA A 232 -5.40 2.78 12.41
CA ALA A 232 -6.00 3.99 12.99
C ALA A 232 -4.95 4.83 13.75
N SER A 233 -4.10 4.19 14.56
CA SER A 233 -2.99 4.87 15.25
C SER A 233 -1.99 5.52 14.29
N VAL A 234 -1.63 4.85 13.20
CA VAL A 234 -0.74 5.41 12.17
C VAL A 234 -1.40 6.63 11.53
N ARG A 235 -2.67 6.57 11.15
CA ARG A 235 -3.39 7.72 10.55
C ARG A 235 -3.47 8.91 11.49
N ASN A 236 -3.77 8.67 12.77
CA ASN A 236 -3.80 9.73 13.79
C ASN A 236 -2.44 10.42 13.98
N ASN A 237 -1.34 9.70 13.76
CA ASN A 237 0.02 10.20 13.92
C ASN A 237 0.74 10.56 12.61
N SER A 238 0.09 10.38 11.44
CA SER A 238 0.72 10.54 10.13
C SER A 238 1.04 12.00 9.78
N PHE A 239 0.30 12.92 10.38
CA PHE A 239 0.49 14.34 10.14
C PHE A 239 1.54 14.90 11.11
N ARG A 240 2.74 15.18 10.59
CA ARG A 240 3.81 15.81 11.37
C ARG A 240 3.32 17.15 11.92
N LEU A 241 3.27 17.26 13.25
CA LEU A 241 2.95 18.50 13.94
C LEU A 241 4.21 19.37 14.00
N ALA A 242 4.23 20.46 13.23
CA ALA A 242 5.26 21.47 13.40
C ALA A 242 5.05 22.17 14.75
N CYS A 243 6.10 22.24 15.57
CA CYS A 243 6.05 23.05 16.77
C CYS A 243 5.87 24.53 16.39
N GLY A 244 5.17 25.28 17.25
CA GLY A 244 5.07 26.73 17.12
C GLY A 244 6.40 27.45 17.38
N PRO A 245 6.44 28.78 17.21
CA PRO A 245 7.58 29.59 17.60
C PRO A 245 8.03 29.27 19.04
N GLY A 246 9.34 29.09 19.25
CA GLY A 246 9.89 28.69 20.55
C GLY A 246 9.66 27.22 20.94
N ARG A 247 9.35 26.34 19.98
CA ARG A 247 8.96 24.92 20.21
C ARG A 247 7.70 24.76 21.07
N SER A 248 6.85 25.78 21.11
CA SER A 248 5.57 25.72 21.81
C SER A 248 4.60 24.77 21.11
N TRP A 249 3.66 24.21 21.86
CA TRP A 249 2.57 23.41 21.32
C TRP A 249 1.66 24.27 20.44
N ASN A 250 1.47 23.87 19.17
CA ASN A 250 0.61 24.59 18.24
C ASN A 250 -0.78 23.94 18.19
N GLU A 251 -1.63 24.35 19.12
CA GLU A 251 -2.97 23.77 19.28
C GLU A 251 -3.86 23.91 18.04
N PRO A 252 -3.93 25.05 17.32
CA PRO A 252 -4.72 25.13 16.09
C PRO A 252 -4.27 24.15 15.01
N VAL A 253 -2.95 23.99 14.82
CA VAL A 253 -2.42 23.01 13.86
C VAL A 253 -2.75 21.60 14.30
N PHE A 254 -2.61 21.30 15.60
CA PHE A 254 -3.01 20.01 16.16
C PHE A 254 -4.48 19.69 15.89
N ARG A 255 -5.40 20.61 16.21
CA ARG A 255 -6.84 20.44 15.96
C ARG A 255 -7.13 20.24 14.47
N LEU A 256 -6.46 20.98 13.59
CA LEU A 256 -6.60 20.81 12.13
C LEU A 256 -6.13 19.42 11.67
N GLN A 257 -4.99 18.93 12.16
CA GLN A 257 -4.53 17.58 11.82
C GLN A 257 -5.44 16.50 12.39
N GLN A 258 -6.00 16.70 13.59
CA GLN A 258 -7.00 15.79 14.15
C GLN A 258 -8.26 15.74 13.28
N LEU A 259 -8.73 16.89 12.78
CA LEU A 259 -9.85 16.93 11.83
C LEU A 259 -9.52 16.17 10.54
N ARG A 260 -8.32 16.35 9.99
CA ARG A 260 -7.87 15.60 8.80
C ARG A 260 -7.77 14.10 9.05
N ALA A 261 -7.26 13.68 10.21
CA ALA A 261 -7.17 12.27 10.58
C ALA A 261 -8.56 11.63 10.70
N ARG A 262 -9.55 12.35 11.25
CA ARG A 262 -10.95 11.88 11.32
C ARG A 262 -11.57 11.66 9.94
N MET A 263 -11.19 12.46 8.94
CA MET A 263 -11.65 12.26 7.56
C MET A 263 -11.10 10.98 6.90
N LEU A 264 -10.06 10.37 7.49
CA LEU A 264 -9.49 9.10 7.03
C LEU A 264 -10.14 7.87 7.70
N VAL A 265 -11.05 8.08 8.64
CA VAL A 265 -11.82 6.98 9.25
C VAL A 265 -12.89 6.57 8.23
N PRO A 266 -12.92 5.30 7.82
CA PRO A 266 -13.89 4.85 6.83
C PRO A 266 -15.31 4.86 7.42
N SER A 267 -16.32 5.09 6.57
CA SER A 267 -17.73 5.09 7.01
C SER A 267 -18.19 3.71 7.47
N ASN A 268 -17.63 2.66 6.86
CA ASN A 268 -17.73 1.27 7.33
C ASN A 268 -16.32 0.80 7.72
N SER A 269 -16.14 0.33 8.96
CA SER A 269 -14.86 -0.12 9.49
C SER A 269 -14.21 -1.26 8.70
N ASP A 270 -15.00 -2.04 7.99
CA ASP A 270 -14.53 -3.18 7.19
C ASP A 270 -14.22 -2.80 5.73
N HIS A 271 -14.66 -1.63 5.26
CA HIS A 271 -14.44 -1.17 3.89
C HIS A 271 -13.31 -0.13 3.81
N ASP A 272 -12.21 -0.38 4.51
CA ASP A 272 -11.11 0.57 4.60
C ASP A 272 -10.34 0.69 3.27
N ALA A 273 -10.29 1.90 2.71
CA ALA A 273 -9.60 2.19 1.45
C ALA A 273 -8.08 1.89 1.48
N HIS A 274 -7.45 1.78 2.66
CA HIS A 274 -6.05 1.33 2.74
C HIS A 274 -5.87 -0.10 2.24
N PHE A 275 -6.86 -0.99 2.46
CA PHE A 275 -6.81 -2.37 1.95
C PHE A 275 -6.77 -2.41 0.43
N VAL A 276 -7.45 -1.49 -0.25
CA VAL A 276 -7.39 -1.32 -1.71
C VAL A 276 -5.95 -1.03 -2.15
N GLY A 277 -5.28 -0.10 -1.48
CA GLY A 277 -3.89 0.23 -1.76
C GLY A 277 -2.93 -0.94 -1.48
N VAL A 278 -3.22 -1.75 -0.46
CA VAL A 278 -2.43 -2.94 -0.13
C VAL A 278 -2.60 -4.01 -1.19
N PHE A 279 -3.82 -4.31 -1.63
CA PHE A 279 -4.08 -5.24 -2.73
C PHE A 279 -3.39 -4.78 -4.01
N LEU A 280 -3.48 -3.49 -4.35
CA LEU A 280 -2.77 -2.92 -5.49
C LEU A 280 -1.25 -3.11 -5.37
N GLY A 281 -0.65 -2.76 -4.22
CA GLY A 281 0.79 -2.89 -4.00
C GLY A 281 1.28 -4.33 -4.00
N MET A 282 0.51 -5.26 -3.42
CA MET A 282 0.78 -6.70 -3.49
C MET A 282 0.72 -7.18 -4.93
N ALA A 283 -0.35 -6.85 -5.66
CA ALA A 283 -0.55 -7.27 -7.05
C ALA A 283 0.55 -6.73 -7.97
N GLN A 284 0.89 -5.45 -7.87
CA GLN A 284 1.97 -4.86 -8.67
C GLN A 284 3.33 -5.53 -8.41
N LYS A 285 3.60 -5.99 -7.19
CA LYS A 285 4.83 -6.71 -6.86
C LYS A 285 4.94 -8.09 -7.54
N HIS A 286 3.83 -8.67 -8.04
CA HIS A 286 3.89 -9.89 -8.88
C HIS A 286 4.45 -9.62 -10.28
N PHE A 287 4.30 -8.39 -10.80
CA PHE A 287 4.62 -8.07 -12.18
C PHE A 287 5.84 -7.16 -12.34
N TYR A 288 6.05 -6.26 -11.38
CA TYR A 288 7.12 -5.28 -11.46
C TYR A 288 8.35 -5.73 -10.66
N PRO A 289 9.56 -5.58 -11.24
CA PRO A 289 10.78 -5.81 -10.50
C PRO A 289 10.96 -4.76 -9.41
N SER A 290 11.61 -5.15 -8.32
CA SER A 290 11.96 -4.21 -7.24
C SER A 290 12.84 -3.07 -7.80
N PRO A 291 12.50 -1.80 -7.53
CA PRO A 291 13.25 -0.67 -8.06
C PRO A 291 14.66 -0.65 -7.46
N PRO A 292 15.69 -0.22 -8.22
CA PRO A 292 17.07 -0.20 -7.75
C PRO A 292 17.22 0.73 -6.53
N ILE A 293 18.05 0.35 -5.55
CA ILE A 293 18.28 1.11 -4.30
C ILE A 293 19.11 2.38 -4.57
N THR A 294 18.57 3.34 -5.30
CA THR A 294 19.18 4.67 -5.50
C THR A 294 18.51 5.68 -4.55
N GLY A 295 19.27 6.59 -3.96
CA GLY A 295 18.87 7.34 -2.75
C GLY A 295 17.70 8.34 -2.86
N ARG A 296 17.03 8.50 -4.01
CA ARG A 296 15.83 9.35 -4.12
C ARG A 296 14.56 8.51 -3.90
N ARG A 297 13.71 8.95 -2.97
CA ARG A 297 12.42 8.30 -2.63
C ARG A 297 11.45 8.27 -3.82
N ASP A 298 11.55 9.23 -4.71
CA ASP A 298 10.79 9.26 -5.96
C ASP A 298 11.79 9.19 -7.11
N LEU A 299 11.88 8.03 -7.77
CA LEU A 299 12.47 7.99 -9.09
C LEU A 299 11.38 8.38 -10.07
N ARG A 300 11.51 9.59 -10.61
CA ARG A 300 11.00 9.81 -11.95
C ARG A 300 11.81 8.88 -12.85
N ILE A 301 11.17 7.88 -13.44
CA ILE A 301 11.67 7.39 -14.72
C ILE A 301 11.70 8.66 -15.60
N SER A 302 12.85 8.96 -16.20
CA SER A 302 13.06 10.18 -16.97
C SER A 302 11.86 10.43 -17.88
N PRO A 303 11.34 11.68 -18.00
CA PRO A 303 10.26 11.99 -18.94
C PRO A 303 10.56 11.54 -20.38
N GLU A 304 11.84 11.39 -20.70
CA GLU A 304 12.35 10.90 -21.99
C GLU A 304 12.22 9.37 -22.17
N GLN A 305 12.08 8.58 -21.10
CA GLN A 305 12.02 7.12 -21.17
C GLN A 305 10.60 6.56 -21.40
N GLY A 306 9.56 7.39 -21.32
CA GLY A 306 8.17 6.95 -21.50
C GLY A 306 7.68 5.97 -20.42
N ILE A 307 6.45 5.49 -20.60
CA ILE A 307 5.90 4.38 -19.78
C ILE A 307 6.66 3.10 -20.20
N PRO A 308 7.18 2.29 -19.26
CA PRO A 308 7.84 1.03 -19.62
C PRO A 308 6.87 0.10 -20.37
N PRO A 309 7.36 -0.90 -21.11
CA PRO A 309 6.47 -1.89 -21.73
C PRO A 309 5.53 -2.51 -20.69
N CYS A 310 4.25 -2.65 -21.06
CA CYS A 310 3.25 -3.25 -20.19
C CYS A 310 3.66 -4.68 -19.81
N PRO A 311 3.75 -4.99 -18.51
CA PRO A 311 3.91 -6.38 -18.07
C PRO A 311 2.76 -7.24 -18.58
N ASN A 312 2.97 -8.54 -18.68
CA ASN A 312 1.90 -9.48 -19.00
C ASN A 312 1.01 -9.68 -17.77
N PHE A 313 0.08 -8.74 -17.54
CA PHE A 313 -0.85 -8.80 -16.43
C PHE A 313 -1.82 -9.97 -16.57
N HIS A 314 -2.14 -10.56 -15.42
CA HIS A 314 -3.19 -11.56 -15.28
C HIS A 314 -3.91 -11.34 -13.95
N ASP A 315 -5.11 -11.89 -13.82
CA ASP A 315 -5.92 -11.73 -12.64
C ASP A 315 -5.28 -12.42 -11.43
N LEU A 316 -5.29 -11.74 -10.30
CA LEU A 316 -4.69 -12.21 -9.06
C LEU A 316 -5.74 -12.34 -7.96
N LYS A 317 -5.64 -13.44 -7.23
CA LYS A 317 -6.39 -13.71 -6.01
C LYS A 317 -5.45 -13.56 -4.82
N LEU A 318 -5.66 -12.52 -4.02
CA LEU A 318 -4.80 -12.16 -2.89
C LEU A 318 -5.59 -12.13 -1.57
N ARG A 319 -4.88 -12.10 -0.43
CA ARG A 319 -5.50 -12.12 0.89
C ARG A 319 -4.95 -11.05 1.84
N ILE A 320 -5.85 -10.50 2.66
CA ILE A 320 -5.50 -9.69 3.84
C ILE A 320 -6.20 -10.29 5.05
N LEU A 321 -5.44 -10.57 6.11
CA LEU A 321 -5.97 -10.97 7.40
C LEU A 321 -6.01 -9.75 8.33
N THR A 322 -7.12 -9.58 9.03
CA THR A 322 -7.22 -8.67 10.17
C THR A 322 -7.98 -9.33 11.31
N HIS A 323 -8.18 -8.59 12.39
CA HIS A 323 -8.99 -9.02 13.53
C HIS A 323 -9.88 -7.86 13.99
N ASP A 324 -10.94 -8.24 14.67
CA ASP A 324 -11.83 -7.36 15.38
C ASP A 324 -11.77 -7.68 16.88
N THR A 325 -11.39 -6.69 17.68
CA THR A 325 -11.30 -6.82 19.13
C THR A 325 -12.67 -6.82 19.79
N ASP A 326 -13.67 -6.22 19.14
CA ASP A 326 -15.00 -6.04 19.74
C ASP A 326 -15.85 -7.31 19.54
N SER A 327 -15.80 -7.90 18.33
CA SER A 327 -16.50 -9.16 18.05
C SER A 327 -15.67 -10.43 18.34
N LEU A 328 -14.37 -10.28 18.65
CA LEU A 328 -13.44 -11.40 18.87
C LEU A 328 -13.32 -12.34 17.66
N GLU A 329 -13.28 -11.74 16.46
CA GLU A 329 -13.26 -12.44 15.18
C GLU A 329 -11.99 -12.12 14.39
N PHE A 330 -11.49 -13.09 13.62
CA PHE A 330 -10.64 -12.79 12.47
C PHE A 330 -11.52 -12.38 11.29
N ILE A 331 -11.03 -11.46 10.47
CA ILE A 331 -11.69 -11.10 9.21
C ILE A 331 -10.68 -11.36 8.09
N VAL A 332 -11.07 -12.20 7.13
CA VAL A 332 -10.26 -12.55 5.97
C VAL A 332 -10.82 -11.84 4.76
N TYR A 333 -10.05 -10.92 4.20
CA TYR A 333 -10.35 -10.24 2.94
C TYR A 333 -9.71 -10.98 1.78
N THR A 334 -10.50 -11.17 0.74
CA THR A 334 -10.19 -11.84 -0.50
C THR A 334 -10.31 -10.81 -1.62
N GLY A 335 -9.16 -10.35 -2.13
CA GLY A 335 -9.12 -9.41 -3.24
C GLY A 335 -8.95 -10.16 -4.57
N TYR A 336 -9.87 -9.94 -5.51
CA TYR A 336 -9.73 -10.31 -6.91
C TYR A 336 -9.31 -9.06 -7.68
N VAL A 337 -8.02 -8.97 -7.96
CA VAL A 337 -7.40 -7.85 -8.68
C VAL A 337 -7.33 -8.24 -10.15
N THR A 338 -8.08 -7.56 -11.01
CA THR A 338 -8.09 -7.90 -12.44
C THR A 338 -6.91 -7.28 -13.18
N LYS A 339 -6.56 -7.84 -14.34
CA LYS A 339 -5.54 -7.25 -15.23
C LYS A 339 -5.92 -5.83 -15.67
N GLU A 340 -7.20 -5.54 -15.95
CA GLU A 340 -7.66 -4.23 -16.40
C GLU A 340 -7.44 -3.16 -15.34
N PHE A 341 -7.62 -3.53 -14.06
CA PHE A 341 -7.29 -2.64 -12.95
C PHE A 341 -5.82 -2.30 -12.92
N LEU A 342 -4.93 -3.29 -13.11
CA LEU A 342 -3.48 -3.04 -13.14
C LEU A 342 -3.06 -2.23 -14.37
N GLU A 343 -3.65 -2.49 -15.53
CA GLU A 343 -3.45 -1.72 -16.76
C GLU A 343 -3.81 -0.24 -16.58
N LYS A 344 -4.91 0.04 -15.86
CA LYS A 344 -5.35 1.40 -15.54
C LYS A 344 -4.32 2.19 -14.73
N PHE A 345 -3.59 1.54 -13.82
CA PHE A 345 -2.46 2.16 -13.12
C PHE A 345 -1.18 2.20 -13.96
N HIS A 346 -1.00 1.25 -14.88
CA HIS A 346 0.16 1.22 -15.77
C HIS A 346 0.12 2.34 -16.83
N ASP A 347 -1.03 2.60 -17.45
CA ASP A 347 -1.24 3.73 -18.37
C ASP A 347 -2.43 4.60 -17.91
N PRO A 348 -2.19 5.54 -16.97
CA PRO A 348 -3.24 6.32 -16.33
C PRO A 348 -3.98 7.30 -17.25
N PHE A 349 -3.54 7.44 -18.51
CA PHE A 349 -4.22 8.26 -19.53
C PHE A 349 -5.25 7.46 -20.34
N LYS A 350 -5.17 6.13 -20.33
CA LYS A 350 -6.10 5.26 -21.04
C LYS A 350 -7.08 4.63 -20.07
N ALA A 351 -8.28 4.37 -20.56
CA ALA A 351 -9.23 3.49 -19.91
C ALA A 351 -9.18 2.11 -20.58
N PRO A 352 -9.42 1.02 -19.83
CA PRO A 352 -9.66 -0.30 -20.41
C PRO A 352 -10.85 -0.27 -21.39
N LEU A 353 -10.85 -1.14 -22.40
CA LEU A 353 -11.79 -1.11 -23.52
C LEU A 353 -13.28 -1.31 -23.14
N ASP A 354 -13.58 -1.82 -21.96
CA ASP A 354 -14.96 -2.11 -21.49
C ASP A 354 -15.51 -1.08 -20.48
N ASP A 355 -14.85 0.08 -20.30
CA ASP A 355 -15.20 1.07 -19.26
C ASP A 355 -16.31 2.05 -19.69
N ASP A 356 -17.10 1.76 -20.73
CA ASP A 356 -17.94 2.79 -21.36
C ASP A 356 -19.19 3.19 -20.55
N ASP A 357 -19.83 2.30 -19.78
CA ASP A 357 -21.04 2.65 -18.98
C ASP A 357 -21.38 1.75 -17.76
N ALA A 358 -20.50 0.82 -17.33
CA ALA A 358 -20.82 -0.11 -16.23
C ALA A 358 -19.73 -0.17 -15.15
N ALA A 359 -19.96 0.55 -14.04
CA ALA A 359 -19.36 0.33 -12.71
C ALA A 359 -17.99 -0.37 -12.72
N VAL A 360 -16.95 0.39 -13.08
CA VAL A 360 -15.50 0.10 -13.00
C VAL A 360 -15.22 -1.25 -12.31
N SER A 361 -15.19 -2.34 -13.09
CA SER A 361 -15.07 -3.69 -12.55
C SER A 361 -13.60 -4.11 -12.45
N GLY A 362 -12.81 -3.41 -11.63
CA GLY A 362 -11.36 -3.66 -11.55
C GLY A 362 -10.90 -4.41 -10.29
N LEU A 363 -11.60 -4.21 -9.16
CA LEU A 363 -11.20 -4.81 -7.89
C LEU A 363 -12.44 -5.19 -7.09
N LYS A 364 -12.63 -6.49 -6.90
CA LYS A 364 -13.64 -7.05 -6.01
C LYS A 364 -12.98 -7.50 -4.71
N ILE A 365 -13.50 -7.06 -3.58
CA ILE A 365 -13.03 -7.48 -2.26
C ILE A 365 -14.19 -8.18 -1.54
N GLU A 366 -14.06 -9.49 -1.39
CA GLU A 366 -14.92 -10.30 -0.54
C GLU A 366 -14.33 -10.37 0.86
N TYR A 367 -15.13 -10.43 1.91
CA TYR A 367 -14.62 -10.72 3.25
C TYR A 367 -15.51 -11.67 4.05
N THR A 368 -14.88 -12.46 4.89
CA THR A 368 -15.54 -13.42 5.77
C THR A 368 -15.05 -13.27 7.19
N ARG A 369 -16.00 -13.31 8.13
CA ARG A 369 -15.72 -13.31 9.58
C ARG A 369 -15.50 -14.73 10.09
N VAL A 370 -14.53 -14.91 10.96
CA VAL A 370 -14.16 -16.20 11.55
C VAL A 370 -14.07 -16.05 13.06
N PRO A 371 -15.01 -16.62 13.82
CA PRO A 371 -14.94 -16.61 15.29
C PRO A 371 -13.68 -17.30 15.79
N ILE A 372 -12.89 -16.60 16.62
CA ILE A 372 -11.67 -17.14 17.23
C ILE A 372 -12.01 -18.29 18.18
N TRP A 373 -13.12 -18.13 18.89
CA TRP A 373 -13.62 -19.11 19.85
C TRP A 373 -14.71 -19.99 19.24
N PRO A 374 -14.74 -21.31 19.54
CA PRO A 374 -13.74 -22.06 20.34
C PRO A 374 -12.43 -22.31 19.59
N ILE A 375 -11.28 -22.39 20.28
CA ILE A 375 -9.98 -22.69 19.64
C ILE A 375 -10.02 -24.04 18.89
N LEU A 376 -10.71 -25.02 19.46
CA LEU A 376 -10.95 -26.29 18.80
C LEU A 376 -11.83 -26.08 17.56
N GLY A 377 -11.37 -26.55 16.41
CA GLY A 377 -12.03 -26.29 15.11
C GLY A 377 -11.59 -24.97 14.44
N LEU A 378 -10.80 -24.12 15.12
CA LEU A 378 -10.38 -22.84 14.57
C LEU A 378 -9.49 -23.01 13.35
N ARG A 379 -8.63 -24.04 13.34
CA ARG A 379 -7.80 -24.37 12.18
C ARG A 379 -8.67 -24.58 10.96
N GLU A 380 -9.72 -25.38 11.06
CA GLU A 380 -10.58 -25.71 9.94
C GLU A 380 -11.42 -24.51 9.51
N ARG A 381 -11.98 -23.75 10.47
CA ARG A 381 -12.75 -22.52 10.19
C ARG A 381 -11.91 -21.47 9.48
N LEU A 382 -10.75 -21.14 10.03
CA LEU A 382 -9.86 -20.13 9.45
C LEU A 382 -9.23 -20.65 8.15
N GLY A 383 -8.94 -21.95 8.04
CA GLY A 383 -8.43 -22.59 6.83
C GLY A 383 -9.41 -22.51 5.67
N LYS A 384 -10.72 -22.69 5.92
CA LYS A 384 -11.78 -22.52 4.92
C LYS A 384 -11.82 -21.09 4.39
N ALA A 385 -11.74 -20.10 5.28
CA ALA A 385 -11.75 -18.68 4.89
C ALA A 385 -10.49 -18.27 4.13
N LEU A 386 -9.31 -18.76 4.55
CA LEU A 386 -8.04 -18.48 3.88
C LEU A 386 -7.95 -19.13 2.49
N GLY A 387 -8.46 -20.36 2.36
CA GLY A 387 -8.41 -21.16 1.14
C GLY A 387 -7.20 -22.10 1.11
N GLN A 388 -7.37 -23.25 0.43
CA GLN A 388 -6.34 -24.29 0.33
C GLN A 388 -5.09 -23.81 -0.43
N GLU A 389 -5.23 -22.78 -1.27
CA GLU A 389 -4.11 -22.14 -1.96
C GLU A 389 -3.12 -21.45 -1.00
N VAL A 390 -3.58 -21.07 0.20
CA VAL A 390 -2.75 -20.45 1.23
C VAL A 390 -2.28 -21.49 2.25
N VAL A 391 -3.19 -22.30 2.77
CA VAL A 391 -2.91 -23.17 3.93
C VAL A 391 -2.45 -24.57 3.55
N GLY A 392 -2.54 -24.94 2.27
CA GLY A 392 -2.31 -26.29 1.77
C GLY A 392 -3.54 -27.20 1.91
N ALA A 393 -3.39 -28.46 1.49
CA ALA A 393 -4.45 -29.45 1.61
C ALA A 393 -4.75 -29.76 3.09
N PHE A 394 -6.03 -29.70 3.46
CA PHE A 394 -6.55 -30.11 4.77
C PHE A 394 -8.00 -30.57 4.63
N ASN A 395 -8.49 -31.35 5.60
CA ASN A 395 -9.88 -31.79 5.62
C ASN A 395 -10.75 -30.79 6.42
N PRO A 396 -11.68 -30.05 5.78
CA PRO A 396 -12.49 -29.04 6.47
C PRO A 396 -13.56 -29.61 7.40
N GLY A 397 -13.84 -30.91 7.34
CA GLY A 397 -14.87 -31.59 8.14
C GLY A 397 -14.32 -32.29 9.38
N GLU A 398 -13.00 -32.42 9.50
CA GLU A 398 -12.35 -33.18 10.56
C GLU A 398 -11.62 -32.19 11.49
N ILE A 399 -12.10 -32.08 12.72
CA ILE A 399 -11.54 -31.16 13.72
C ILE A 399 -10.22 -31.74 14.24
N GLU A 400 -9.11 -31.02 14.04
CA GLU A 400 -7.86 -31.39 14.69
C GLU A 400 -7.93 -31.12 16.21
N ALA A 401 -7.88 -32.19 17.01
CA ALA A 401 -8.03 -32.11 18.47
C ALA A 401 -6.71 -31.81 19.22
N TRP A 402 -5.56 -31.79 18.54
CA TRP A 402 -4.21 -31.60 19.11
C TRP A 402 -3.97 -32.38 20.41
N GLU A 403 -4.51 -33.61 20.51
CA GLU A 403 -4.30 -34.46 21.68
C GLU A 403 -2.83 -34.89 21.76
N LYS A 404 -2.28 -34.99 22.98
CA LYS A 404 -0.94 -35.56 23.17
C LYS A 404 -0.97 -36.99 22.65
N GLU A 405 -0.07 -37.32 21.70
CA GLU A 405 0.29 -38.73 21.48
C GLU A 405 0.64 -39.30 22.86
N ARG A 406 -0.13 -40.29 23.30
CA ARG A 406 0.29 -41.13 24.41
C ARG A 406 1.53 -41.84 23.91
N GLY A 407 2.70 -41.37 24.35
CA GLY A 407 3.96 -42.02 24.05
C GLY A 407 3.85 -43.51 24.38
N GLU A 408 4.21 -44.33 23.41
CA GLU A 408 4.60 -45.72 23.64
C GLU A 408 5.89 -45.79 24.45
#